data_AF-A0A7M1S5W2-F1
#
_entry.id   AF-A0A7M1S5W2-F1
#
_cell.length_a   1.000
_cell.length_b   1.000
_cell.length_c   1.000
_cell.angle_alpha   90.00
_cell.angle_beta   90.00
_cell.angle_gamma   90.00
#
_symmetry.space_group_name_H-M   'P 1'
#
loop_
_entity.id
_entity.type
_entity.pdbx_description
1 polymer ?
#
loop_
_entity_poly.entity_id
_entity_poly.type
_entity_poly.pdbx_seq_one_letter_code
_entity_poly.pdbx_strand_id
1 'polypeptide(L)'
;MKEYSYLILTILALFGIILAGAYFSPTFEEQKSFLELFYLSGALLFIFSALVIFATIGFGSFAIYGAVFLAAVMGIYGIEGALLITGMTYFVWGSIFAMQVLLFYHHLKSATQWFKERYTFNSFKYEYYIFYPMLWIAYLFLEFIPSILFREDFLRFIPSKILKEMKEVLE
;
A
#
# COMPACT_ATOMS: atom_id res chain seq x y z
N MET A 1 17.87 1.90 20.02
CA MET A 1 16.85 1.65 21.08
C MET A 1 15.68 2.63 21.00
N LYS A 2 15.88 3.95 20.93
CA LYS A 2 14.77 4.93 20.87
C LYS A 2 13.83 4.74 19.65
N GLU A 3 14.36 4.48 18.46
CA GLU A 3 13.54 4.27 17.24
C GLU A 3 12.60 3.05 17.36
N TYR A 4 13.08 1.95 17.92
CA TYR A 4 12.26 0.77 18.17
C TYR A 4 11.14 1.05 19.18
N SER A 5 11.41 1.86 20.21
CA SER A 5 10.39 2.29 21.17
C SER A 5 9.31 3.15 20.51
N TYR A 6 9.67 4.06 19.60
CA TYR A 6 8.70 4.87 18.85
C TYR A 6 7.84 4.02 17.91
N LEU A 7 8.43 3.02 17.24
CA LEU A 7 7.68 2.11 16.39
C LEU A 7 6.67 1.29 17.21
N ILE A 8 7.07 0.76 18.37
CA ILE A 8 6.17 0.01 19.27
C ILE A 8 5.02 0.90 19.75
N LEU A 9 5.31 2.13 20.18
CA LEU A 9 4.29 3.10 20.57
C LEU A 9 3.33 3.41 19.41
N THR A 10 3.85 3.54 18.20
CA THR A 10 3.04 3.74 16.99
C THR A 10 2.11 2.55 16.77
N ILE A 11 2.62 1.32 16.82
CA ILE A 11 1.81 0.10 16.64
C ILE A 11 0.70 0.02 17.70
N LEU A 12 1.00 0.32 18.97
CA LEU A 12 -0.01 0.35 20.04
C LEU A 12 -1.06 1.43 19.80
N ALA A 13 -0.65 2.62 19.35
CA ALA A 13 -1.58 3.70 18.99
C ALA A 13 -2.48 3.30 17.81
N LEU A 14 -1.93 2.70 16.75
CA LEU A 14 -2.70 2.18 15.62
C LEU A 14 -3.74 1.17 16.09
N PHE A 15 -3.36 0.24 16.97
CA PHE A 15 -4.27 -0.76 17.50
C PHE A 15 -5.41 -0.11 18.29
N GLY A 16 -5.10 0.83 19.19
CA GLY A 16 -6.10 1.55 19.97
C GLY A 16 -7.08 2.36 19.12
N ILE A 17 -6.58 3.06 18.09
CA ILE A 17 -7.39 3.88 17.19
C ILE A 17 -8.34 3.00 16.35
N ILE A 18 -7.84 1.90 15.77
CA ILE A 18 -8.66 0.98 14.98
C ILE A 18 -9.70 0.29 15.85
N LEU A 19 -9.34 -0.12 17.06
CA LEU A 19 -10.28 -0.72 18.00
C LEU A 19 -11.38 0.27 18.42
N ALA A 20 -11.02 1.54 18.65
CA ALA A 20 -12.01 2.59 18.90
C ALA A 20 -12.93 2.80 17.69
N GLY A 21 -12.39 2.85 16.47
CA GLY A 21 -13.19 2.95 15.24
C GLY A 21 -14.16 1.79 15.06
N ALA A 22 -13.71 0.56 15.35
CA ALA A 22 -14.55 -0.63 15.31
C ALA A 22 -15.64 -0.63 16.39
N TYR A 23 -15.33 -0.14 17.60
CA TYR A 23 -16.28 -0.05 18.71
C TYR A 23 -17.41 0.96 18.44
N PHE A 24 -17.09 2.09 17.82
CA PHE A 24 -18.07 3.12 17.45
C PHE A 24 -18.70 2.90 16.07
N SER A 25 -18.38 1.79 15.41
CA SER A 25 -18.92 1.45 14.09
C SER A 25 -20.36 0.94 14.19
N PRO A 26 -21.27 1.34 13.28
CA PRO A 26 -22.63 0.79 13.24
C PRO A 26 -22.66 -0.70 12.82
N THR A 27 -21.53 -1.26 12.37
CA THR A 27 -21.44 -2.62 11.83
C THR A 27 -21.88 -3.73 12.82
N PHE A 28 -21.77 -3.50 14.12
CA PHE A 28 -22.09 -4.49 15.15
C PHE A 28 -23.43 -4.26 15.86
N GLU A 29 -24.27 -3.34 15.39
CA GLU A 29 -25.60 -3.08 15.99
C GLU A 29 -26.59 -4.23 15.77
N GLU A 30 -26.37 -5.05 14.76
CA GLU A 30 -27.22 -6.21 14.43
C GLU A 30 -26.57 -7.54 14.85
N GLN A 31 -27.39 -8.55 15.10
CA GLN A 31 -26.92 -9.90 15.38
C GLN A 31 -26.29 -10.50 14.11
N LYS A 32 -24.95 -10.51 14.06
CA LYS A 32 -24.19 -11.04 12.92
C LYS A 32 -23.97 -12.55 13.00
N SER A 33 -23.92 -13.20 11.85
CA SER A 33 -23.56 -14.62 11.76
C SER A 33 -22.06 -14.83 12.06
N PHE A 34 -21.66 -16.08 12.35
CA PHE A 34 -20.25 -16.41 12.57
C PHE A 34 -19.38 -16.02 11.36
N LEU A 35 -19.87 -16.24 10.14
CA LEU A 35 -19.14 -15.94 8.91
C LEU A 35 -18.94 -14.44 8.70
N GLU A 36 -19.95 -13.64 9.02
CA GLU A 36 -19.86 -12.17 8.99
C GLU A 36 -18.85 -11.66 10.03
N LEU A 37 -18.91 -12.16 11.27
CA LEU A 37 -17.95 -11.79 12.31
C LEU A 37 -16.51 -12.16 11.94
N PHE A 38 -16.31 -13.33 11.33
CA PHE A 38 -15.02 -13.76 10.83
C PHE A 38 -14.51 -12.81 9.73
N TYR A 39 -15.36 -12.48 8.76
CA TYR A 39 -15.02 -11.54 7.69
C TYR A 39 -14.65 -10.15 8.24
N LEU A 40 -15.47 -9.59 9.12
CA LEU A 40 -15.28 -8.26 9.70
C LEU A 40 -14.01 -8.18 10.56
N SER A 41 -13.74 -9.23 11.36
CA SER A 41 -12.52 -9.32 12.15
C SER A 41 -11.29 -9.45 11.25
N GLY A 42 -11.39 -10.23 10.16
CA GLY A 42 -10.36 -10.33 9.14
C GLY A 42 -10.08 -8.99 8.46
N ALA A 43 -11.13 -8.22 8.13
CA ALA A 43 -11.01 -6.89 7.55
C ALA A 43 -10.30 -5.91 8.49
N LEU A 44 -10.66 -5.91 9.78
CA LEU A 44 -9.97 -5.09 10.79
C LEU A 44 -8.49 -5.45 10.92
N LEU A 45 -8.18 -6.75 10.97
CA LEU A 45 -6.81 -7.24 11.05
C LEU A 45 -5.99 -6.87 9.80
N PHE A 46 -6.61 -6.93 8.63
CA PHE A 46 -5.99 -6.50 7.37
C PHE A 46 -5.70 -5.00 7.39
N ILE A 47 -6.67 -4.16 7.76
CA ILE A 47 -6.51 -2.71 7.86
C ILE A 47 -5.38 -2.36 8.84
N PHE A 48 -5.39 -2.97 10.03
CA PHE A 48 -4.34 -2.77 11.03
C PHE A 48 -2.97 -3.17 10.49
N SER A 49 -2.87 -4.35 9.85
CA SER A 49 -1.62 -4.85 9.28
C SER A 49 -1.08 -3.94 8.18
N ALA A 50 -1.95 -3.41 7.30
CA ALA A 50 -1.57 -2.45 6.27
C ALA A 50 -0.95 -1.18 6.88
N LEU A 51 -1.59 -0.61 7.91
CA LEU A 51 -1.07 0.57 8.62
C LEU A 51 0.26 0.28 9.33
N VAL A 52 0.41 -0.90 9.95
CA VAL A 52 1.67 -1.32 10.58
C VAL A 52 2.78 -1.42 9.54
N ILE A 53 2.50 -1.98 8.35
CA ILE A 53 3.49 -2.03 7.26
C ILE A 53 3.96 -0.61 6.95
N PHE A 54 3.05 0.35 6.70
CA PHE A 54 3.42 1.75 6.46
C PHE A 54 4.23 2.36 7.61
N ALA A 55 3.89 2.08 8.87
CA ALA A 55 4.69 2.53 10.00
C ALA A 55 6.11 1.95 10.00
N THR A 56 6.27 0.66 9.65
CA THR A 56 7.58 -0.02 9.62
C THR A 56 8.50 0.45 8.50
N ILE A 57 7.96 0.89 7.36
CA ILE A 57 8.76 1.45 6.24
C ILE A 57 9.13 2.94 6.44
N GLY A 58 8.83 3.52 7.61
CA GLY A 58 9.21 4.88 7.98
C GLY A 58 8.08 5.91 7.86
N PHE A 59 6.89 5.52 7.41
CA PHE A 59 5.72 6.39 7.29
C PHE A 59 4.84 6.40 8.55
N GLY A 60 5.46 6.49 9.73
CA GLY A 60 4.77 6.43 11.02
C GLY A 60 3.68 7.50 11.17
N SER A 61 3.97 8.75 10.80
CA SER A 61 2.97 9.83 10.85
C SER A 61 1.79 9.58 9.92
N PHE A 62 2.05 9.14 8.68
CA PHE A 62 0.99 8.78 7.73
C PHE A 62 0.13 7.63 8.28
N ALA A 63 0.73 6.61 8.89
CA ALA A 63 0.00 5.51 9.48
C ALA A 63 -0.94 6.00 10.60
N ILE A 64 -0.50 6.91 11.47
CA ILE A 64 -1.36 7.47 12.53
C ILE A 64 -2.52 8.29 11.93
N TYR A 65 -2.24 9.20 11.00
CA TYR A 65 -3.31 9.99 10.36
C TYR A 65 -4.28 9.09 9.58
N GLY A 66 -3.75 8.08 8.88
CA GLY A 66 -4.53 7.07 8.19
C GLY A 66 -5.41 6.27 9.14
N ALA A 67 -4.91 5.88 10.32
CA ALA A 67 -5.70 5.19 11.34
C ALA A 67 -6.86 6.05 11.84
N VAL A 68 -6.61 7.34 12.13
CA VAL A 68 -7.66 8.26 12.58
C VAL A 68 -8.71 8.45 11.49
N PHE A 69 -8.28 8.66 10.25
CA PHE A 69 -9.19 8.77 9.11
C PHE A 69 -10.02 7.51 8.91
N LEU A 70 -9.40 6.33 8.94
CA LEU A 70 -10.10 5.06 8.80
C LEU A 70 -11.04 4.78 9.97
N ALA A 71 -10.68 5.16 11.19
CA ALA A 71 -11.58 5.07 12.34
C ALA A 71 -12.82 5.97 12.16
N ALA A 72 -12.66 7.18 11.61
CA ALA A 72 -13.79 8.03 11.25
C ALA A 72 -14.65 7.42 10.14
N VAL A 73 -14.04 6.82 9.12
CA VAL A 73 -14.75 6.08 8.06
C VAL A 73 -15.52 4.90 8.65
N MET A 74 -14.94 4.15 9.61
CA MET A 74 -15.64 3.06 10.30
C MET A 74 -16.87 3.58 11.06
N GLY A 75 -16.74 4.70 11.76
CA GLY A 75 -17.87 5.30 12.50
C GLY A 75 -19.02 5.77 11.61
N ILE A 76 -18.75 6.14 10.35
CA ILE A 76 -19.78 6.67 9.42
C ILE A 76 -20.32 5.58 8.48
N TYR A 77 -19.43 4.79 7.89
CA TYR A 77 -19.73 3.86 6.80
C TYR A 77 -19.51 2.39 7.17
N GLY A 78 -19.13 2.11 8.42
CA GLY A 78 -18.82 0.77 8.87
C GLY A 78 -17.44 0.26 8.45
N ILE A 79 -17.12 -0.95 8.90
CA ILE A 79 -15.82 -1.61 8.65
C ILE A 79 -15.60 -1.87 7.16
N GLU A 80 -16.65 -2.21 6.42
CA GLU A 80 -16.59 -2.44 4.97
C GLU A 80 -16.18 -1.17 4.22
N GLY A 81 -16.70 -0.01 4.61
CA GLY A 81 -16.28 1.28 4.06
C GLY A 81 -14.79 1.54 4.29
N ALA A 82 -14.29 1.26 5.49
CA ALA A 82 -12.87 1.41 5.80
C ALA A 82 -11.99 0.41 5.02
N LEU A 83 -12.47 -0.81 4.80
CA LEU A 83 -11.79 -1.81 3.97
C LEU A 83 -11.71 -1.34 2.51
N LEU A 84 -12.82 -0.83 1.96
CA LEU A 84 -12.88 -0.30 0.60
C LEU A 84 -11.88 0.85 0.41
N ILE A 85 -11.88 1.83 1.32
CA ILE A 85 -10.97 2.98 1.28
C ILE A 85 -9.50 2.53 1.37
N THR A 86 -9.21 1.55 2.22
CA THR A 86 -7.87 0.96 2.33
C THR A 86 -7.44 0.33 1.00
N GLY A 87 -8.33 -0.45 0.37
CA GLY A 87 -8.09 -1.06 -0.94
C GLY A 87 -7.89 -0.03 -2.05
N MET A 88 -8.72 1.03 -2.10
CA MET A 88 -8.58 2.12 -3.06
C MET A 88 -7.25 2.86 -2.88
N THR A 89 -6.83 3.09 -1.63
CA THR A 89 -5.55 3.75 -1.32
C THR A 89 -4.39 2.91 -1.82
N TYR A 90 -4.40 1.59 -1.57
CA TYR A 90 -3.40 0.66 -2.09
C TYR A 90 -3.36 0.71 -3.63
N PHE A 91 -4.52 0.67 -4.29
CA PHE A 91 -4.61 0.68 -5.74
C PHE A 91 -4.08 1.99 -6.34
N VAL A 92 -4.48 3.15 -5.81
CA VAL A 92 -4.04 4.46 -6.30
C VAL A 92 -2.54 4.64 -6.09
N TRP A 93 -2.04 4.39 -4.87
CA TRP A 93 -0.63 4.54 -4.58
C TRP A 93 0.23 3.57 -5.38
N GLY A 94 -0.19 2.30 -5.44
CA GLY A 94 0.47 1.28 -6.22
C GLY A 94 0.48 1.58 -7.72
N SER A 95 -0.55 2.23 -8.26
CA SER A 95 -0.58 2.68 -9.65
C SER A 95 0.42 3.81 -9.91
N ILE A 96 0.52 4.80 -9.01
CA ILE A 96 1.50 5.88 -9.09
C ILE A 96 2.91 5.29 -9.04
N PHE A 97 3.18 4.41 -8.07
CA PHE A 97 4.47 3.75 -7.92
C PHE A 97 4.83 2.94 -9.16
N ALA A 98 3.90 2.12 -9.68
CA ALA A 98 4.12 1.32 -10.88
C ALA A 98 4.43 2.19 -12.10
N MET A 99 3.72 3.30 -12.27
CA MET A 99 3.99 4.26 -13.34
C MET A 99 5.39 4.87 -13.19
N GLN A 100 5.78 5.31 -11.99
CA GLN A 100 7.12 5.87 -11.78
C GLN A 100 8.21 4.84 -12.07
N VAL A 101 8.02 3.58 -11.66
CA VAL A 101 8.92 2.48 -11.96
C VAL A 101 9.04 2.24 -13.47
N LEU A 102 7.94 2.29 -14.22
CA LEU A 102 7.94 2.18 -15.68
C LEU A 102 8.69 3.35 -16.33
N LEU A 103 8.41 4.58 -15.92
CA LEU A 103 9.11 5.77 -16.44
C LEU A 103 10.61 5.71 -16.15
N PHE A 104 10.98 5.22 -14.96
CA PHE A 104 12.38 4.97 -14.60
C PHE A 104 13.02 3.91 -15.50
N TYR A 105 12.32 2.81 -15.78
CA TYR A 105 12.79 1.77 -16.70
C TYR A 105 13.05 2.30 -18.12
N HIS A 106 12.36 3.38 -18.50
CA HIS A 106 12.58 4.14 -19.73
C HIS A 106 13.63 5.25 -19.63
N HIS A 107 14.41 5.29 -18.56
CA HIS A 107 15.48 6.26 -18.32
C HIS A 107 15.02 7.73 -18.34
N LEU A 108 13.76 8.00 -17.99
CA LEU A 108 13.27 9.36 -17.83
C LEU A 108 13.91 10.02 -16.61
N LYS A 109 14.64 11.11 -16.85
CA LYS A 109 15.34 11.87 -15.79
C LYS A 109 14.41 12.32 -14.67
N SER A 110 13.15 12.67 -14.99
CA SER A 110 12.15 13.08 -14.00
C SER A 110 11.83 11.95 -13.01
N ALA A 111 11.66 10.72 -13.49
CA ALA A 111 11.39 9.55 -12.64
C ALA A 111 12.62 9.21 -11.80
N THR A 112 13.82 9.24 -12.39
CA THR A 112 15.08 9.04 -11.64
C THR A 112 15.23 10.04 -10.50
N GLN A 113 14.96 11.32 -10.76
CA GLN A 113 15.01 12.36 -9.74
C GLN A 113 13.94 12.16 -8.66
N TRP A 114 12.72 11.79 -9.06
CA TRP A 114 11.63 11.50 -8.13
C TRP A 114 12.02 10.42 -7.10
N PHE A 115 12.65 9.34 -7.56
CA PHE A 115 13.15 8.27 -6.67
C PHE A 115 14.31 8.76 -5.79
N LYS A 116 15.30 9.46 -6.33
CA LYS A 116 16.45 9.98 -5.56
C LYS A 116 16.04 10.93 -4.44
N GLU A 117 15.01 11.74 -4.66
CA GLU A 117 14.52 12.69 -3.66
C GLU A 117 13.72 12.05 -2.52
N ARG A 118 13.11 10.89 -2.76
CA ARG A 118 12.10 10.29 -1.86
C ARG A 118 12.53 8.98 -1.22
N TYR A 119 13.48 8.27 -1.82
CA TYR A 119 13.80 6.91 -1.44
C TYR A 119 15.28 6.72 -1.12
N THR A 120 15.50 5.91 -0.08
CA THR A 120 16.72 5.11 0.04
C THR A 120 16.51 3.79 -0.70
N PHE A 121 17.59 3.09 -1.06
CA PHE A 121 17.43 1.78 -1.70
C PHE A 121 16.59 0.80 -0.84
N ASN A 122 16.76 0.83 0.48
CA ASN A 122 16.00 -0.03 1.40
C ASN A 122 14.51 0.32 1.39
N SER A 123 14.14 1.59 1.49
CA SER A 123 12.72 1.99 1.46
C SER A 123 12.09 1.69 0.10
N PHE A 124 12.82 1.90 -1.00
CA PHE A 124 12.37 1.52 -2.34
C PHE A 124 12.14 0.01 -2.43
N LYS A 125 13.08 -0.80 -1.96
CA LYS A 125 13.00 -2.26 -2.00
C LYS A 125 11.76 -2.78 -1.27
N TYR A 126 11.41 -2.21 -0.12
CA TYR A 126 10.20 -2.59 0.60
C TYR A 126 8.92 -2.23 -0.17
N GLU A 127 8.80 -0.99 -0.65
CA GLU A 127 7.65 -0.59 -1.47
C GLU A 127 7.55 -1.40 -2.76
N TYR A 128 8.67 -1.71 -3.40
CA TYR A 128 8.71 -2.57 -4.58
C TYR A 128 8.09 -3.94 -4.33
N TYR A 129 8.36 -4.57 -3.17
CA TYR A 129 7.73 -5.85 -2.84
C TYR A 129 6.25 -5.72 -2.51
N ILE A 130 5.87 -4.66 -1.78
CA ILE A 130 4.47 -4.40 -1.40
C ILE A 130 3.60 -4.17 -2.64
N PHE A 131 4.11 -3.40 -3.61
CA PHE A 131 3.42 -3.05 -4.85
C PHE A 131 3.81 -3.93 -6.04
N TYR A 132 4.50 -5.05 -5.80
CA TYR A 132 4.83 -5.99 -6.85
C TYR A 132 3.60 -6.50 -7.63
N PRO A 133 2.44 -6.80 -6.99
CA PRO A 133 1.22 -7.12 -7.72
C PRO A 133 0.75 -6.01 -8.66
N MET A 134 0.96 -4.74 -8.29
CA MET A 134 0.59 -3.59 -9.12
C MET A 134 1.51 -3.43 -10.33
N LEU A 135 2.80 -3.78 -10.20
CA LEU A 135 3.71 -3.87 -11.35
C LEU A 135 3.27 -4.94 -12.35
N TRP A 136 2.76 -6.07 -11.86
CA TRP A 136 2.17 -7.12 -12.71
C TRP A 136 0.90 -6.66 -13.41
N ILE A 137 0.05 -5.89 -12.73
CA ILE A 137 -1.13 -5.29 -13.36
C ILE A 137 -0.70 -4.33 -14.48
N ALA A 138 0.26 -3.45 -14.20
CA ALA A 138 0.78 -2.52 -15.21
C ALA A 138 1.38 -3.27 -16.41
N TYR A 139 2.13 -4.35 -16.16
CA TYR A 139 2.61 -5.27 -17.20
C TYR A 139 1.48 -5.85 -18.05
N LEU A 140 0.41 -6.35 -17.42
CA LEU A 140 -0.74 -6.89 -18.13
C LEU A 140 -1.41 -5.85 -19.05
N PHE A 141 -1.58 -4.61 -18.58
CA PHE A 141 -2.17 -3.55 -19.38
C PHE A 141 -1.28 -3.06 -20.52
N LEU A 142 0.04 -3.05 -20.33
CA LEU A 142 0.97 -2.48 -21.31
C LEU A 142 1.56 -3.50 -22.28
N GLU A 143 1.65 -4.78 -21.90
CA GLU A 143 2.19 -5.85 -22.75
C GLU A 143 1.12 -6.83 -23.19
N PHE A 144 0.33 -7.40 -22.27
CA PHE A 144 -0.60 -8.48 -22.60
C PHE A 144 -1.79 -8.00 -23.44
N ILE A 145 -2.43 -6.89 -23.06
CA ILE A 145 -3.56 -6.35 -23.84
C ILE A 145 -3.11 -5.89 -25.24
N PRO A 146 -2.02 -5.11 -25.40
CA PRO A 146 -1.58 -4.66 -26.72
C PRO A 146 -1.02 -5.78 -27.59
N SER A 147 -0.34 -6.78 -27.02
CA SER A 147 0.15 -7.93 -27.80
C SER A 147 -1.00 -8.74 -28.42
N ILE A 148 -2.13 -8.88 -27.71
CA ILE A 148 -3.33 -9.55 -28.23
C ILE A 148 -4.06 -8.68 -29.27
N LEU A 149 -4.22 -7.39 -29.01
CA LEU A 149 -5.03 -6.49 -29.84
C LEU A 149 -4.28 -5.94 -31.06
N PHE A 150 -3.02 -5.55 -30.88
CA PHE A 150 -2.21 -4.83 -31.87
C PHE A 150 -1.06 -5.67 -32.44
N ARG A 151 -0.77 -6.86 -31.88
CA ARG A 151 0.34 -7.75 -32.29
C ARG A 151 1.72 -7.07 -32.30
N GLU A 152 1.88 -6.05 -31.48
CA GLU A 152 3.13 -5.32 -31.31
C GLU A 152 3.71 -5.60 -29.92
N ASP A 153 4.96 -6.03 -29.86
CA ASP A 153 5.72 -6.21 -28.62
C ASP A 153 6.25 -4.84 -28.17
N PHE A 154 5.41 -4.09 -27.47
CA PHE A 154 5.75 -2.71 -27.10
C PHE A 154 6.82 -2.59 -26.02
N LEU A 155 6.91 -3.55 -25.10
CA LEU A 155 7.80 -3.46 -23.93
C LEU A 155 8.32 -4.84 -23.55
N ARG A 156 9.57 -4.88 -23.09
CA ARG A 156 10.13 -6.00 -22.31
C ARG A 156 10.39 -5.46 -20.92
N PHE A 157 9.34 -5.18 -20.17
CA PHE A 157 9.44 -4.79 -18.77
C PHE A 157 9.83 -6.03 -17.97
N ILE A 158 11.07 -6.05 -17.47
CA ILE A 158 11.58 -7.16 -16.66
C ILE A 158 11.71 -6.66 -15.22
N PRO A 159 10.75 -6.98 -14.32
CA PRO A 159 10.74 -6.46 -12.96
C PRO A 159 12.04 -6.73 -12.19
N SER A 160 12.65 -7.89 -12.40
CA SER A 160 13.91 -8.28 -11.72
C SER A 160 15.11 -7.40 -12.08
N LYS A 161 15.11 -6.74 -13.24
CA LYS A 161 16.19 -5.83 -13.66
C LYS A 161 16.13 -4.48 -12.91
N ILE A 162 14.92 -4.05 -12.56
CA ILE A 162 14.62 -2.76 -11.91
C ILE A 162 15.28 -2.68 -10.55
N LEU A 163 15.19 -3.74 -9.74
CA LEU A 163 15.80 -3.77 -8.42
C LEU A 163 17.32 -3.57 -8.48
N LYS A 164 17.98 -4.12 -9.50
CA LYS A 164 19.43 -3.96 -9.70
C LYS A 164 19.78 -2.55 -10.15
N GLU A 165 19.09 -2.02 -11.15
CA GLU A 165 19.32 -0.66 -11.65
C GLU A 165 19.01 0.40 -10.58
N MET A 166 17.94 0.21 -9.80
CA MET A 166 17.60 1.15 -8.73
C MET A 166 18.61 1.12 -7.58
N LYS A 167 19.28 -0.02 -7.35
CA LYS A 167 20.39 -0.10 -6.40
C LYS A 167 21.55 0.80 -6.83
N GLU A 168 21.93 0.74 -8.10
CA GLU A 168 23.02 1.57 -8.66
C GLU A 168 22.71 3.08 -8.66
N VAL A 169 21.43 3.44 -8.59
CA VAL A 169 20.96 4.83 -8.62
C VAL A 169 20.79 5.43 -7.22
N LEU A 170 20.47 4.60 -6.23
CA LEU A 170 20.13 5.02 -4.86
C LEU A 170 21.19 4.67 -3.80
N GLU A 171 22.19 3.85 -4.13
CA GLU A 171 23.43 3.65 -3.35
C GLU A 171 24.63 4.31 -4.04
#